data_AF-A0A9D5VB14-F1
#
_entry.id   AF-A0A9D5VB14-F1
#
_cell.length_a   1.000
_cell.length_b   1.000
_cell.length_c   1.000
_cell.angle_alpha   90.00
_cell.angle_beta   90.00
_cell.angle_gamma   90.00
#
_symmetry.space_group_name_H-M   'P 1'
#
loop_
_entity.id
_entity.type
_entity.pdbx_description
1 polymer ?
#
loop_
_entity_poly.entity_id
_entity_poly.type
_entity_poly.pdbx_seq_one_letter_code
_entity_poly.pdbx_strand_id
1 'polypeptide(L)'
;MALADFQTLTDNLVRDDSGEIAVADRDQALALAVIRYSTDRPRTVVEAVVSAGGVFLDLPAGWEADFSRLTAVYLADGDDVTEINAVLDRGLSGWRIRLGMSLVAGETAHVRFTIAHLLDADTDTVPLKDREAVSGWAAALLLEQLSSLYSGNRQPTINADAVDWQSKGRDYAMRAKRLRESYLDHLGIDPKRTVPAGAVVNFDQYDSLGHDRIVHSQRRR
;
A
#
# COMPACT_ATOMS: atom_id res chain seq x y z
N MET A 1 0.75 4.67 -24.31
CA MET A 1 -0.61 4.10 -24.54
C MET A 1 -1.32 3.72 -23.25
N ALA A 2 -0.61 3.46 -22.15
CA ALA A 2 -1.24 2.89 -20.97
C ALA A 2 -2.15 3.85 -20.20
N LEU A 3 -1.71 5.08 -19.91
CA LEU A 3 -2.52 6.06 -19.16
C LEU A 3 -3.89 6.36 -19.82
N ALA A 4 -3.93 6.45 -21.15
CA ALA A 4 -5.15 6.74 -21.89
C ALA A 4 -6.23 5.64 -21.73
N ASP A 5 -5.81 4.38 -21.58
CA ASP A 5 -6.73 3.27 -21.33
C ASP A 5 -7.39 3.40 -19.95
N PHE A 6 -6.61 3.77 -18.92
CA PHE A 6 -7.13 4.02 -17.57
C PHE A 6 -8.08 5.22 -17.55
N GLN A 7 -7.70 6.32 -18.20
CA GLN A 7 -8.56 7.50 -18.33
C GLN A 7 -9.90 7.15 -18.98
N THR A 8 -9.87 6.44 -20.11
CA THR A 8 -11.08 6.00 -20.82
C THR A 8 -11.94 5.09 -19.96
N LEU A 9 -11.34 4.15 -19.23
CA LEU A 9 -12.07 3.24 -18.36
C LEU A 9 -12.70 3.98 -17.17
N THR A 10 -11.97 4.90 -16.55
CA THR A 10 -12.48 5.74 -15.46
C THR A 10 -13.65 6.61 -15.93
N ASP A 11 -13.55 7.24 -17.09
CA ASP A 11 -14.66 8.03 -17.66
C ASP A 11 -15.90 7.19 -17.90
N ASN A 12 -15.71 5.98 -18.46
CA ASN A 12 -16.81 5.03 -18.70
C ASN A 12 -17.48 4.53 -17.42
N LEU A 13 -16.74 4.46 -16.31
CA LEU A 13 -17.24 4.04 -15.01
C LEU A 13 -17.99 5.17 -14.29
N VAL A 14 -17.55 6.42 -14.44
CA VAL A 14 -18.22 7.58 -13.85
C VAL A 14 -19.47 7.95 -14.64
N ARG A 15 -19.36 8.04 -15.97
CA ARG A 15 -20.40 8.54 -16.89
C ARG A 15 -20.93 9.91 -16.45
N ASP A 16 -20.04 10.89 -16.43
CA ASP A 16 -20.44 12.26 -16.15
C ASP A 16 -21.05 12.90 -17.40
N ASP A 17 -22.36 12.74 -17.54
CA ASP A 17 -23.14 13.33 -18.63
C ASP A 17 -23.21 14.87 -18.53
N SER A 18 -22.93 15.44 -17.35
CA SER A 18 -22.98 16.89 -17.09
C SER A 18 -21.67 17.62 -17.39
N GLY A 19 -20.55 16.89 -17.52
CA GLY A 19 -19.22 17.47 -17.77
C GLY A 19 -18.69 18.31 -16.61
N GLU A 20 -19.08 17.97 -15.38
CA GLU A 20 -18.64 18.62 -14.14
C GLU A 20 -17.21 18.22 -13.74
N ILE A 21 -16.73 17.06 -14.20
CA ILE A 21 -15.38 16.56 -13.91
C ILE A 21 -14.39 17.12 -14.93
N ALA A 22 -13.41 17.88 -14.44
CA ALA A 22 -12.31 18.31 -15.28
C ALA A 22 -11.30 17.18 -15.53
N VAL A 23 -10.60 17.25 -16.66
CA VAL A 23 -9.51 16.31 -17.00
C VAL A 23 -8.45 16.24 -15.90
N ALA A 24 -8.14 17.37 -15.27
CA ALA A 24 -7.17 17.44 -14.17
C ALA A 24 -7.63 16.66 -12.93
N ASP A 25 -8.92 16.70 -12.60
CA ASP A 25 -9.48 15.98 -11.45
C ASP A 25 -9.41 14.47 -11.66
N ARG A 26 -9.69 14.03 -12.90
CA ARG A 26 -9.54 12.62 -13.31
C ARG A 26 -8.11 12.14 -13.18
N ASP A 27 -7.15 12.91 -13.69
CA ASP A 27 -5.74 12.53 -13.67
C ASP A 27 -5.20 12.50 -12.23
N GLN A 28 -5.65 13.44 -11.38
CA GLN A 28 -5.36 13.41 -9.95
C GLN A 28 -5.99 12.19 -9.26
N ALA A 29 -7.23 11.85 -9.57
CA ALA A 29 -7.90 10.66 -9.00
C ALA A 29 -7.18 9.37 -9.39
N LEU A 30 -6.69 9.27 -10.63
CA LEU A 30 -5.85 8.15 -11.09
C LEU A 30 -4.52 8.09 -10.33
N ALA A 31 -3.83 9.22 -10.15
CA ALA A 31 -2.59 9.26 -9.39
C ALA A 31 -2.79 8.78 -7.94
N LEU A 32 -3.87 9.22 -7.27
CA LEU A 32 -4.23 8.75 -5.93
C LEU A 32 -4.58 7.27 -5.89
N ALA A 33 -5.28 6.76 -6.91
CA ALA A 33 -5.60 5.34 -7.03
C ALA A 33 -4.34 4.48 -7.18
N VAL A 34 -3.35 4.93 -7.94
CA VAL A 34 -2.06 4.24 -8.11
C VAL A 34 -1.27 4.22 -6.80
N ILE A 35 -1.25 5.32 -6.03
CA ILE A 35 -0.62 5.35 -4.70
C ILE A 35 -1.29 4.35 -3.76
N ARG A 36 -2.63 4.30 -3.76
CA ARG A 36 -3.38 3.35 -2.94
C ARG A 36 -3.07 1.91 -3.33
N TYR A 37 -3.12 1.60 -4.62
CA TYR A 37 -2.81 0.29 -5.15
C TYR A 37 -1.37 -0.13 -4.86
N SER A 38 -0.42 0.80 -4.95
CA SER A 38 0.97 0.54 -4.55
C SER A 38 1.10 0.18 -3.08
N THR A 39 0.29 0.77 -2.21
CA THR A 39 0.27 0.43 -0.79
C THR A 39 -0.29 -0.98 -0.55
N ASP A 40 -1.37 -1.34 -1.24
CA ASP A 40 -2.07 -2.61 -1.04
C ASP A 40 -1.36 -3.78 -1.75
N ARG A 41 -0.74 -3.54 -2.91
CA ARG A 41 0.01 -4.52 -3.70
C ARG A 41 1.27 -3.86 -4.30
N PRO A 42 2.34 -3.68 -3.51
CA PRO A 42 3.58 -3.08 -4.01
C PRO A 42 4.29 -3.99 -5.01
N ARG A 43 5.15 -3.40 -5.86
CA ARG A 43 6.05 -4.15 -6.74
C ARG A 43 7.26 -4.60 -5.96
N THR A 44 7.75 -5.80 -6.25
CA THR A 44 9.02 -6.28 -5.72
C THR A 44 10.08 -6.18 -6.81
N VAL A 45 11.19 -5.51 -6.51
CA VAL A 45 12.34 -5.37 -7.41
C VAL A 45 13.59 -5.89 -6.71
N VAL A 46 14.54 -6.32 -7.53
CA VAL A 46 15.86 -6.76 -7.10
C VAL A 46 16.87 -5.80 -7.70
N GLU A 47 17.77 -5.30 -6.87
CA GLU A 47 18.90 -4.50 -7.31
C GLU A 47 20.21 -5.05 -6.73
N ALA A 48 21.26 -5.05 -7.54
CA ALA A 48 22.60 -5.44 -7.13
C ALA A 48 23.31 -4.25 -6.45
N VAL A 49 23.73 -4.44 -5.20
CA VAL A 49 24.45 -3.45 -4.39
C VAL A 49 25.83 -3.99 -4.07
N VAL A 50 26.86 -3.21 -4.40
CA VAL A 50 28.26 -3.56 -4.11
C VAL A 50 28.59 -3.20 -2.66
N SER A 51 29.12 -4.17 -1.92
CA SER A 51 29.54 -3.98 -0.53
C SER A 51 30.84 -3.18 -0.44
N ALA A 52 30.90 -2.19 0.44
CA ALA A 52 32.13 -1.53 0.85
C ALA A 52 32.97 -2.38 1.83
N GLY A 53 32.49 -3.58 2.17
CA GLY A 53 33.05 -4.47 3.18
C GLY A 53 32.42 -4.24 4.56
N GLY A 54 32.42 -5.29 5.38
CA GLY A 54 31.82 -5.26 6.71
C GLY A 54 30.36 -5.71 6.71
N VAL A 55 29.61 -5.26 7.72
CA VAL A 55 28.26 -5.77 8.04
C VAL A 55 27.15 -4.85 7.50
N PHE A 56 27.51 -3.73 6.88
CA PHE A 56 26.55 -2.75 6.38
C PHE A 56 26.57 -2.68 4.85
N LEU A 57 25.38 -2.62 4.26
CA LEU A 57 25.15 -2.25 2.87
C LEU A 57 24.45 -0.91 2.81
N ASP A 58 24.79 -0.12 1.81
CA ASP A 58 24.02 1.06 1.45
C ASP A 58 22.68 0.66 0.83
N LEU A 59 21.74 1.60 0.82
CA LEU A 59 20.43 1.37 0.21
C LEU A 59 20.56 1.30 -1.33
N PRO A 60 19.77 0.45 -1.99
CA PRO A 60 19.66 0.43 -3.44
C PRO A 60 19.32 1.80 -4.03
N ALA A 61 19.77 2.10 -5.26
CA ALA A 61 19.48 3.37 -5.92
C ALA A 61 17.98 3.56 -6.18
N GLY A 62 17.24 2.48 -6.42
CA GLY A 62 15.79 2.50 -6.58
C GLY A 62 14.99 2.61 -5.28
N TRP A 63 15.65 2.76 -4.12
CA TRP A 63 14.97 2.80 -2.83
C TRP A 63 14.13 4.08 -2.67
N GLU A 64 12.83 3.92 -2.44
CA GLU A 64 11.89 5.01 -2.18
C GLU A 64 11.77 5.23 -0.67
N ALA A 65 12.18 6.41 -0.20
CA ALA A 65 12.00 6.81 1.19
C ALA A 65 10.51 6.72 1.59
N ASP A 66 10.25 6.24 2.81
CA ASP A 66 8.90 6.10 3.39
C ASP A 66 7.93 5.13 2.69
N PHE A 67 8.32 4.50 1.58
CA PHE A 67 7.53 3.48 0.88
C PHE A 67 8.23 2.10 0.86
N SER A 68 9.52 2.08 0.50
CA SER A 68 10.25 0.83 0.31
C SER A 68 10.42 0.04 1.60
N ARG A 69 10.22 -1.28 1.49
CA ARG A 69 10.45 -2.24 2.56
C ARG A 69 11.43 -3.30 2.08
N LEU A 70 12.41 -3.58 2.93
CA LEU A 70 13.36 -4.65 2.70
C LEU A 70 12.61 -5.99 2.80
N THR A 71 12.72 -6.81 1.76
CA THR A 71 12.10 -8.15 1.73
C THR A 71 13.13 -9.23 2.01
N ALA A 72 14.22 -9.24 1.26
CA ALA A 72 15.29 -10.21 1.40
C ALA A 72 16.60 -9.65 0.83
N VAL A 73 17.73 -10.18 1.29
CA VAL A 73 19.04 -9.94 0.68
C VAL A 73 19.64 -11.29 0.34
N TYR A 74 20.25 -11.42 -0.83
CA TYR A 74 20.86 -12.67 -1.25
C TYR A 74 22.19 -12.45 -1.95
N LEU A 75 23.10 -13.40 -1.76
CA LEU A 75 24.31 -13.51 -2.57
C LEU A 75 24.02 -14.49 -3.69
N ALA A 76 24.44 -14.11 -4.90
CA ALA A 76 24.44 -15.00 -6.03
C ALA A 76 25.88 -15.45 -6.25
N ASP A 77 26.13 -16.75 -6.15
CA ASP A 77 27.40 -17.37 -6.52
C ASP A 77 27.13 -18.40 -7.62
N GLY A 78 27.25 -17.96 -8.87
CA GLY A 78 26.80 -18.75 -10.02
C GLY A 78 25.29 -18.99 -9.99
N ASP A 79 24.89 -20.27 -9.94
CA ASP A 79 23.48 -20.70 -9.88
C ASP A 79 22.93 -20.79 -8.45
N ASP A 80 23.81 -20.75 -7.43
CA ASP A 80 23.39 -20.85 -6.03
C ASP A 80 23.01 -19.47 -5.49
N VAL A 81 21.82 -19.41 -4.88
CA VAL A 81 21.27 -18.21 -4.25
C VAL A 81 21.18 -18.44 -2.75
N THR A 82 22.04 -17.76 -1.99
CA THR A 82 22.04 -17.83 -0.52
C THR A 82 21.37 -16.59 0.05
N GLU A 83 20.26 -16.78 0.78
CA GLU A 83 19.59 -15.70 1.50
C GLU A 83 20.34 -15.35 2.79
N ILE A 84 20.59 -14.06 2.98
CA ILE A 84 21.24 -13.49 4.16
C ILE A 84 20.18 -12.79 5.01
N ASN A 85 20.21 -13.07 6.31
CA ASN A 85 19.45 -12.31 7.29
C ASN A 85 19.88 -10.84 7.26
N ALA A 86 18.95 -9.94 6.92
CA ALA A 86 19.21 -8.52 6.81
C ALA A 86 18.09 -7.72 7.48
N VAL A 87 18.46 -6.63 8.15
CA VAL A 87 17.51 -5.75 8.84
C VAL A 87 17.83 -4.31 8.48
N LEU A 88 16.79 -3.50 8.28
CA LEU A 88 16.94 -2.06 8.09
C LEU A 88 17.36 -1.42 9.42
N ASP A 89 18.49 -0.72 9.42
CA ASP A 89 19.07 -0.09 10.61
C ASP A 89 19.27 1.40 10.38
N ARG A 90 19.07 2.20 11.44
CA ARG A 90 19.20 3.66 11.38
C ARG A 90 20.47 4.09 12.08
N GLY A 91 21.51 4.36 11.30
CA GLY A 91 22.77 4.90 11.80
C GLY A 91 22.77 6.43 11.88
N LEU A 92 23.89 6.98 12.37
CA LEU A 92 24.13 8.43 12.44
C LEU A 92 24.14 9.11 11.05
N SER A 93 24.46 8.36 10.00
CA SER A 93 24.52 8.82 8.60
C SER A 93 23.22 8.60 7.82
N GLY A 94 22.16 8.08 8.45
CA GLY A 94 20.91 7.71 7.80
C GLY A 94 20.61 6.21 7.83
N TRP A 95 19.64 5.81 7.02
CA TRP A 95 19.20 4.42 6.88
C TRP A 95 20.22 3.59 6.10
N ARG A 96 20.51 2.38 6.60
CA ARG A 96 21.37 1.38 5.96
C ARG A 96 20.80 -0.02 6.17
N ILE A 97 21.30 -0.99 5.43
CA ILE A 97 20.94 -2.40 5.61
C ILE A 97 22.03 -3.06 6.44
N ARG A 98 21.68 -3.57 7.62
CA ARG A 98 22.58 -4.35 8.48
C ARG A 98 22.41 -5.83 8.18
N LEU A 99 23.49 -6.48 7.80
CA LEU A 99 23.56 -7.89 7.50
C LEU A 99 23.81 -8.72 8.76
N GLY A 100 23.46 -10.01 8.72
CA GLY A 100 23.79 -10.98 9.76
C GLY A 100 25.22 -11.51 9.65
N MET A 101 25.92 -11.19 8.56
CA MET A 101 27.31 -11.57 8.31
C MET A 101 28.09 -10.40 7.73
N SER A 102 29.41 -10.49 7.77
CA SER A 102 30.29 -9.53 7.09
C SER A 102 30.51 -9.97 5.65
N LEU A 103 30.37 -9.04 4.71
CA LEU A 103 30.76 -9.23 3.32
C LEU A 103 32.17 -8.67 3.06
N VAL A 104 32.80 -9.18 2.01
CA VAL A 104 34.09 -8.67 1.54
C VAL A 104 33.85 -7.41 0.70
N ALA A 105 34.78 -6.45 0.75
CA ALA A 105 34.71 -5.27 -0.10
C ALA A 105 34.76 -5.66 -1.59
N GLY A 106 33.82 -5.14 -2.38
CA GLY A 106 33.65 -5.49 -3.81
C GLY A 106 32.69 -6.65 -4.07
N GLU A 107 32.20 -7.33 -3.04
CA GLU A 107 31.20 -8.39 -3.18
C GLU A 107 29.83 -7.81 -3.53
N THR A 108 29.07 -8.46 -4.41
CA THR A 108 27.78 -7.97 -4.89
C THR A 108 26.63 -8.71 -4.20
N ALA A 109 25.85 -7.99 -3.41
CA ALA A 109 24.64 -8.50 -2.79
C ALA A 109 23.41 -8.03 -3.58
N HIS A 110 22.48 -8.94 -3.82
CA HIS A 110 21.22 -8.61 -4.46
C HIS A 110 20.16 -8.34 -3.40
N VAL A 111 19.68 -7.11 -3.37
CA VAL A 111 18.70 -6.64 -2.41
C VAL A 111 17.32 -6.68 -3.06
N ARG A 112 16.41 -7.41 -2.44
CA ARG A 112 14.99 -7.49 -2.82
C ARG A 112 14.18 -6.56 -1.93
N PHE A 113 13.49 -5.60 -2.54
CA PHE A 113 12.72 -4.59 -1.83
C PHE A 113 11.46 -4.20 -2.60
N THR A 114 10.55 -3.52 -1.91
CA THR A 114 9.31 -3.04 -2.51
C THR A 114 9.45 -1.63 -3.09
N ILE A 115 8.81 -1.35 -4.23
CA ILE A 115 8.71 -0.03 -4.87
C ILE A 115 7.27 0.25 -5.32
N ALA A 116 6.93 1.52 -5.51
CA ALA A 116 5.61 1.91 -5.98
C ALA A 116 5.38 1.49 -7.43
N HIS A 117 4.10 1.37 -7.79
CA HIS A 117 3.70 1.30 -9.19
C HIS A 117 3.80 2.68 -9.84
N LEU A 118 4.35 2.72 -11.04
CA LEU A 118 4.35 3.86 -11.94
C LEU A 118 3.27 3.68 -13.01
N LEU A 119 2.52 4.74 -13.26
CA LEU A 119 1.58 4.88 -14.35
C LEU A 119 1.72 6.30 -14.93
N ASP A 120 2.31 6.40 -16.12
CA ASP A 120 2.42 7.63 -16.89
C ASP A 120 2.10 7.37 -18.37
N ALA A 121 2.35 8.34 -19.25
CA ALA A 121 2.03 8.22 -20.68
C ALA A 121 2.79 7.05 -21.38
N ASP A 122 3.99 6.76 -20.90
CA ASP A 122 5.00 5.89 -21.52
C ASP A 122 5.23 4.59 -20.72
N THR A 123 4.99 4.62 -19.42
CA THR A 123 5.30 3.56 -18.47
C THR A 123 4.05 3.10 -17.73
N ASP A 124 3.77 1.81 -17.79
CA ASP A 124 2.74 1.14 -17.01
C ASP A 124 3.32 -0.11 -16.36
N THR A 125 3.25 -0.10 -15.04
CA THR A 125 3.75 -1.19 -14.21
C THR A 125 2.63 -1.91 -13.48
N VAL A 126 1.37 -1.48 -13.67
CA VAL A 126 0.19 -2.12 -13.09
C VAL A 126 -0.15 -3.34 -13.95
N PRO A 127 -0.27 -4.54 -13.37
CA PRO A 127 -0.69 -5.73 -14.10
C PRO A 127 -2.04 -5.51 -14.79
N LEU A 128 -2.18 -5.99 -16.03
CA LEU A 128 -3.41 -5.83 -16.83
C LEU A 128 -4.68 -6.30 -16.09
N LYS A 129 -4.56 -7.40 -15.32
CA LYS A 129 -5.65 -7.97 -14.51
C LYS A 129 -6.18 -7.03 -13.42
N ASP A 130 -5.37 -6.06 -12.97
CA ASP A 130 -5.70 -5.14 -11.88
C ASP A 130 -6.08 -3.74 -12.40
N ARG A 131 -6.12 -3.56 -13.73
CA ARG A 131 -6.45 -2.28 -14.38
C ARG A 131 -7.84 -1.78 -14.02
N GLU A 132 -8.83 -2.68 -14.04
CA GLU A 132 -10.21 -2.34 -13.67
C GLU A 132 -10.31 -1.91 -12.20
N ALA A 133 -9.57 -2.57 -11.31
CA ALA A 133 -9.55 -2.23 -9.90
C ALA A 133 -9.01 -0.81 -9.68
N VAL A 134 -7.86 -0.46 -10.26
CA VAL A 134 -7.28 0.90 -10.14
C VAL A 134 -8.22 1.96 -10.74
N SER A 135 -8.78 1.70 -11.93
CA SER A 135 -9.70 2.63 -12.60
C SER A 135 -11.01 2.80 -11.82
N GLY A 136 -11.51 1.72 -11.20
CA GLY A 136 -12.68 1.72 -10.34
C GLY A 136 -12.47 2.49 -9.05
N TRP A 137 -11.27 2.40 -8.46
CA TRP A 137 -10.92 3.24 -7.31
C TRP A 137 -10.86 4.73 -7.67
N ALA A 138 -10.25 5.08 -8.80
CA ALA A 138 -10.23 6.46 -9.30
C ALA A 138 -11.66 6.97 -9.56
N ALA A 139 -12.50 6.17 -10.21
CA ALA A 139 -13.91 6.50 -10.43
C ALA A 139 -14.68 6.67 -9.11
N ALA A 140 -14.38 5.89 -8.08
CA ALA A 140 -14.99 6.04 -6.76
C ALA A 140 -14.63 7.36 -6.08
N LEU A 141 -13.42 7.89 -6.30
CA LEU A 141 -13.01 9.22 -5.79
C LEU A 141 -13.79 10.33 -6.51
N LEU A 142 -13.90 10.25 -7.84
CA LEU A 142 -14.64 11.22 -8.64
C LEU A 142 -16.14 11.22 -8.31
N LEU A 143 -16.74 10.05 -8.12
CA LEU A 143 -18.14 9.92 -7.71
C LEU A 143 -18.39 10.50 -6.30
N GLU A 144 -17.40 10.47 -5.40
CA GLU A 144 -17.50 11.16 -4.11
C GLU A 144 -17.42 12.68 -4.22
N GLN A 145 -16.60 13.19 -5.13
CA GLN A 145 -16.56 14.63 -5.42
C GLN A 145 -17.90 15.10 -5.99
N LEU A 146 -18.46 14.36 -6.95
CA LEU A 146 -19.81 14.62 -7.48
C LEU A 146 -20.89 14.52 -6.39
N SER A 147 -20.83 13.50 -5.54
CA SER A 147 -21.77 13.36 -4.42
C SER A 147 -21.70 14.57 -3.48
N SER A 148 -20.49 15.04 -3.18
CA SER A 148 -20.25 16.22 -2.33
C SER A 148 -20.81 17.49 -2.98
N LEU A 149 -20.62 17.67 -4.29
CA LEU A 149 -21.18 18.78 -5.06
C LEU A 149 -22.71 18.81 -4.95
N TYR A 150 -23.37 17.67 -5.19
CA TYR A 150 -24.84 17.60 -5.19
C TYR A 150 -25.48 17.55 -3.79
N SER A 151 -24.71 17.24 -2.74
CA SER A 151 -25.22 17.18 -1.35
C SER A 151 -25.67 18.54 -0.81
N GLY A 152 -25.15 19.65 -1.36
CA GLY A 152 -25.51 21.02 -0.96
C GLY A 152 -26.78 21.58 -1.61
N ASN A 153 -27.31 20.91 -2.65
CA ASN A 153 -28.43 21.43 -3.42
C ASN A 153 -29.77 21.16 -2.72
N ARG A 154 -30.43 22.22 -2.24
CA ARG A 154 -31.79 22.13 -1.68
C ARG A 154 -32.83 22.02 -2.79
N GLN A 155 -33.75 21.08 -2.64
CA GLN A 155 -34.85 20.90 -3.57
C GLN A 155 -35.79 22.12 -3.55
N PRO A 156 -36.19 22.67 -4.72
CA PRO A 156 -37.20 23.72 -4.78
C PRO A 156 -38.55 23.21 -4.23
N THR A 157 -39.21 24.00 -3.38
CA THR A 157 -40.51 23.64 -2.79
C THR A 157 -41.70 23.78 -3.74
N ILE A 158 -41.51 24.38 -4.92
CA ILE A 158 -42.55 24.56 -5.93
C ILE A 158 -42.32 23.52 -7.03
N ASN A 159 -43.10 22.44 -6.99
CA ASN A 159 -43.04 21.32 -7.93
C ASN A 159 -43.81 21.63 -9.22
N ALA A 160 -43.12 22.24 -10.18
CA ALA A 160 -43.50 22.19 -11.58
C ALA A 160 -42.19 22.14 -12.38
N ASP A 161 -41.74 20.92 -12.71
CA ASP A 161 -40.52 20.64 -13.49
C ASP A 161 -39.18 20.86 -12.75
N ALA A 162 -39.03 20.28 -11.56
CA ALA A 162 -37.78 20.32 -10.80
C ALA A 162 -36.98 19.01 -10.95
N VAL A 163 -35.72 19.12 -11.36
CA VAL A 163 -34.76 18.00 -11.37
C VAL A 163 -34.44 17.57 -9.92
N ASP A 164 -34.53 16.27 -9.62
CA ASP A 164 -34.21 15.73 -8.29
C ASP A 164 -32.68 15.61 -8.09
N TRP A 165 -32.09 16.67 -7.54
CA TRP A 165 -30.65 16.74 -7.24
C TRP A 165 -30.25 15.96 -5.98
N GLN A 166 -31.17 15.76 -5.03
CA GLN A 166 -30.86 15.10 -3.76
C GLN A 166 -30.69 13.58 -3.94
N SER A 167 -31.49 12.97 -4.82
CA SER A 167 -31.32 11.55 -5.15
C SER A 167 -30.04 11.30 -5.94
N LYS A 168 -29.64 12.21 -6.85
CA LYS A 168 -28.35 12.13 -7.57
C LYS A 168 -27.15 12.05 -6.63
N GLY A 169 -27.07 12.93 -5.63
CA GLY A 169 -25.96 12.93 -4.66
C GLY A 169 -25.84 11.60 -3.90
N ARG A 170 -26.96 11.00 -3.51
CA ARG A 170 -27.01 9.69 -2.85
C ARG A 170 -26.61 8.55 -3.79
N ASP A 171 -27.08 8.58 -5.04
CA ASP A 171 -26.77 7.56 -6.04
C ASP A 171 -25.28 7.53 -6.37
N TYR A 172 -24.63 8.69 -6.49
CA TYR A 172 -23.18 8.77 -6.67
C TYR A 172 -22.41 8.21 -5.47
N ALA A 173 -22.82 8.52 -4.24
CA ALA A 173 -22.21 7.94 -3.04
C ALA A 173 -22.35 6.41 -2.99
N MET A 174 -23.53 5.87 -3.34
CA MET A 174 -23.77 4.42 -3.39
C MET A 174 -22.90 3.74 -4.45
N ARG A 175 -22.78 4.33 -5.65
CA ARG A 175 -21.90 3.82 -6.72
C ARG A 175 -20.42 3.86 -6.31
N ALA A 176 -19.97 4.96 -5.69
CA ALA A 176 -18.61 5.08 -5.19
C ALA A 176 -18.28 3.97 -4.18
N LYS A 177 -19.19 3.73 -3.22
CA LYS A 177 -19.05 2.65 -2.24
C LYS A 177 -18.92 1.29 -2.90
N ARG A 178 -19.80 0.97 -3.87
CA ARG A 178 -19.78 -0.31 -4.60
C ARG A 178 -18.46 -0.53 -5.36
N LEU A 179 -17.90 0.52 -5.98
CA LEU A 179 -16.62 0.41 -6.68
C LEU A 179 -15.46 0.15 -5.71
N ARG A 180 -15.47 0.75 -4.51
CA ARG A 180 -14.48 0.43 -3.47
C ARG A 180 -14.62 -1.00 -2.96
N GLU A 181 -15.85 -1.47 -2.76
CA GLU A 181 -16.11 -2.86 -2.38
C GLU A 181 -15.55 -3.81 -3.45
N SER A 182 -15.86 -3.57 -4.73
CA SER A 182 -15.32 -4.36 -5.85
C SER A 182 -13.79 -4.34 -5.93
N TYR A 183 -13.15 -3.22 -5.60
CA TYR A 183 -11.70 -3.12 -5.53
C TYR A 183 -11.11 -4.02 -4.43
N LEU A 184 -11.67 -3.93 -3.23
CA LEU A 184 -11.23 -4.74 -2.09
C LEU A 184 -11.46 -6.24 -2.34
N ASP A 185 -12.61 -6.59 -2.92
CA ASP A 185 -12.95 -7.95 -3.31
C ASP A 185 -11.97 -8.49 -4.37
N HIS A 186 -11.62 -7.69 -5.38
CA HIS A 186 -10.64 -8.06 -6.41
C HIS A 186 -9.25 -8.34 -5.84
N LEU A 187 -8.82 -7.55 -4.85
CA LEU A 187 -7.55 -7.77 -4.15
C LEU A 187 -7.64 -8.86 -3.08
N GLY A 188 -8.84 -9.40 -2.80
CA GLY A 188 -9.07 -10.35 -1.72
C GLY A 188 -8.84 -9.76 -0.33
N ILE A 189 -8.94 -8.44 -0.19
CA ILE A 189 -8.76 -7.71 1.07
C ILE A 189 -10.12 -7.70 1.78
N ASP A 190 -10.25 -8.47 2.86
CA ASP A 190 -11.42 -8.39 3.72
C ASP A 190 -11.21 -7.29 4.79
N PRO A 191 -11.91 -6.14 4.70
CA PRO A 191 -11.77 -5.06 5.67
C PRO A 191 -12.24 -5.46 7.07
N LYS A 192 -13.08 -6.51 7.20
CA LYS A 192 -13.55 -7.03 8.48
C LYS A 192 -12.59 -8.03 9.11
N ARG A 193 -11.65 -8.56 8.32
CA ARG A 193 -10.62 -9.53 8.77
C ARG A 193 -9.31 -8.86 9.18
N THR A 194 -9.34 -7.58 9.55
CA THR A 194 -8.22 -6.93 10.22
C THR A 194 -7.95 -7.63 11.55
N VAL A 195 -7.10 -8.65 11.52
CA VAL A 195 -6.48 -9.20 12.72
C VAL A 195 -5.61 -8.07 13.27
N PRO A 196 -5.89 -7.54 14.48
CA PRO A 196 -5.01 -6.54 15.07
C PRO A 196 -3.60 -7.14 15.15
N ALA A 197 -2.59 -6.37 14.76
CA ALA A 197 -1.19 -6.71 14.98
C ALA A 197 -0.91 -6.64 16.49
N GLY A 198 -1.34 -7.66 17.23
CA GLY A 198 -1.03 -7.85 18.64
C GLY A 198 0.16 -8.79 18.77
N ALA A 199 1.26 -8.30 19.31
CA ALA A 199 2.31 -9.19 19.81
C ALA A 199 1.87 -9.66 21.21
N VAL A 200 1.60 -10.96 21.36
CA VAL A 200 1.48 -11.57 22.69
C VAL A 200 2.89 -11.69 23.24
N VAL A 201 3.33 -10.67 23.98
CA VAL A 201 4.54 -10.76 24.78
C VAL A 201 4.20 -11.55 26.03
N ASN A 202 4.57 -12.83 26.05
CA ASN A 202 4.59 -13.58 27.30
C ASN A 202 5.76 -13.04 28.12
N PHE A 203 5.44 -12.22 29.12
CA PHE A 203 6.42 -11.91 30.15
C PHE A 203 6.57 -13.18 30.97
N ASP A 204 7.73 -13.83 30.89
CA ASP A 204 8.16 -14.82 31.88
C ASP A 204 8.33 -14.09 33.22
N GLN A 205 7.21 -13.80 33.88
CA GLN A 205 7.18 -13.23 35.21
C GLN A 205 7.47 -14.36 36.18
N TYR A 206 8.45 -14.13 37.06
CA TYR A 206 8.65 -14.99 38.22
C TYR A 206 7.35 -15.06 39.02
N ASP A 207 7.03 -16.25 39.52
CA ASP A 207 5.84 -16.50 40.31
C ASP A 207 5.78 -15.52 41.51
N SER A 208 4.79 -14.64 41.49
CA SER A 208 4.54 -13.63 42.53
C SER A 208 4.27 -14.22 43.91
N LEU A 209 4.02 -15.53 43.99
CA LEU A 209 3.86 -16.27 45.25
C LEU A 209 5.16 -16.40 46.05
N GLY A 210 6.30 -15.98 45.48
CA GLY A 210 7.60 -15.99 46.13
C GLY A 210 8.20 -17.39 46.16
N HIS A 211 9.48 -17.50 45.80
CA HIS A 211 10.19 -18.76 45.95
C HIS A 211 10.33 -19.14 47.43
N ASP A 212 10.29 -20.44 47.70
CA ASP A 212 10.50 -20.98 49.04
C ASP A 212 11.83 -20.46 49.58
N ARG A 213 11.79 -19.77 50.72
CA ARG A 213 13.01 -19.18 51.30
C ARG A 213 13.89 -20.33 51.76
N ILE A 214 15.19 -20.28 51.46
CA ILE A 214 16.19 -21.33 51.75
C ILE A 214 16.13 -21.86 53.19
N VAL A 215 15.64 -21.05 54.14
CA VAL A 215 15.56 -21.38 55.56
C VAL A 215 14.19 -21.87 56.03
N HIS A 216 13.11 -21.68 55.28
CA HIS A 216 11.75 -22.06 55.69
C HIS A 216 10.94 -22.56 54.49
N SER A 217 10.72 -23.88 54.42
CA SER A 217 9.80 -24.44 53.45
C SER A 217 8.35 -24.30 53.92
N GLN A 218 7.55 -23.52 53.20
CA GLN A 218 6.11 -23.48 53.43
C GLN A 218 5.46 -24.66 52.71
N ARG A 219 5.14 -25.71 53.46
CA ARG A 219 4.36 -26.85 52.98
C ARG A 219 2.93 -26.39 52.64
N ARG A 220 2.67 -26.05 51.38
CA ARG A 220 1.32 -25.79 50.88
C ARG A 220 0.58 -27.11 50.70
N ARG A 221 -0.65 -27.18 51.26
CA ARG A 221 -1.65 -28.22 50.98
C ARG A 221 -2.43 -27.83 49.73
#